data_AF-A0A7S3Y593-F1
#
_entry.id   AF-A0A7S3Y593-F1
#
_cell.length_a   1.000
_cell.length_b   1.000
_cell.length_c   1.000
_cell.angle_alpha   90.00
_cell.angle_beta   90.00
_cell.angle_gamma   90.00
#
_symmetry.space_group_name_H-M   'P 1'
#
loop_
_entity.id
_entity.type
_entity.pdbx_description
1 polymer ?
#
loop_
_entity_poly.entity_id
_entity_poly.type
_entity_poly.pdbx_seq_one_letter_code
_entity_poly.pdbx_strand_id
1 'polypeptide(L)'
;MYPSSFVGCHAGDFESWDDFKDFFYPVVKLYHVGFDPDNTPPLDPDHMNPDKITVDLSDSAKTKIISTRIRCARNLIMFPLNPGGSLETRMAIADLMEQVYATLEGDLGGQMFRHTTMTDEQRQGLIDSHHLFRGKDKMQAASGYHEHWPQGRGVFHNAEKTFVNWINEGDHLRIISMENGSDVKGVFARLARGAKAIEDGVKQVTGKGDGVFMMHPKFGSVACCPSNLGTGMRGSVHILVPGLIEKKGFDWIDAKARTMHCQARGSSGEHSEVVDRIDVSNWRRIGLPEYQLVTDMITFANWLSEQEDKIQAGQDVED
;
A
#
# COMPACT_ATOMS: atom_id res chain seq x y z
N MET A 1 24.78 -9.49 3.10
CA MET A 1 24.27 -8.94 1.82
C MET A 1 23.19 -9.88 1.32
N TYR A 2 22.07 -9.37 0.80
CA TYR A 2 20.94 -10.17 0.30
C TYR A 2 20.86 -10.01 -1.23
N PRO A 3 21.55 -10.87 -2.01
CA PRO A 3 21.66 -10.69 -3.47
C PRO A 3 20.32 -10.81 -4.21
N SER A 4 19.31 -11.41 -3.57
CA SER A 4 17.95 -11.54 -4.09
C SER A 4 17.03 -10.36 -3.71
N SER A 5 17.52 -9.35 -2.99
CA SER A 5 16.72 -8.14 -2.73
C SER A 5 16.49 -7.41 -4.05
N PHE A 6 15.23 -7.17 -4.39
CA PHE A 6 14.87 -6.63 -5.70
C PHE A 6 15.39 -5.19 -5.92
N VAL A 7 15.48 -4.37 -4.86
CA VAL A 7 16.06 -3.00 -4.93
C VAL A 7 17.43 -2.93 -4.25
N GLY A 8 17.58 -3.51 -3.06
CA GLY A 8 18.85 -3.58 -2.35
C GLY A 8 19.31 -2.31 -1.61
N CYS A 9 18.53 -1.22 -1.58
CA CYS A 9 18.88 0.00 -0.85
C CYS A 9 17.66 0.67 -0.19
N HIS A 10 17.94 1.46 0.85
CA HIS A 10 16.94 2.14 1.68
C HIS A 10 17.45 3.51 2.14
N ALA A 11 16.58 4.52 2.17
CA ALA A 11 16.88 5.85 2.68
C ALA A 11 16.75 5.90 4.22
N GLY A 12 17.66 6.62 4.87
CA GLY A 12 17.68 6.79 6.33
C GLY A 12 16.84 7.97 6.83
N ASP A 13 16.67 8.99 5.99
CA ASP A 13 15.91 10.22 6.25
C ASP A 13 15.38 10.82 4.94
N PHE A 14 14.77 12.01 5.03
CA PHE A 14 14.18 12.69 3.88
C PHE A 14 15.27 13.22 2.92
N GLU A 15 16.33 13.79 3.48
CA GLU A 15 17.44 14.43 2.76
C GLU A 15 18.27 13.42 1.96
N SER A 16 18.34 12.17 2.42
CA SER A 16 19.01 11.05 1.72
C SER A 16 18.68 10.97 0.23
N TRP A 17 17.45 11.31 -0.18
CA TRP A 17 17.02 11.27 -1.57
C TRP A 17 17.85 12.22 -2.47
N ASP A 18 18.17 13.41 -1.96
CA ASP A 18 18.89 14.43 -2.71
C ASP A 18 20.39 14.43 -2.41
N ASP A 19 20.78 14.21 -1.15
CA ASP A 19 22.19 14.15 -0.74
C ASP A 19 22.94 13.01 -1.45
N PHE A 20 22.24 11.90 -1.70
CA PHE A 20 22.76 10.75 -2.45
C PHE A 20 22.08 10.58 -3.81
N LYS A 21 21.64 11.66 -4.44
CA LYS A 21 20.90 11.61 -5.73
C LYS A 21 21.65 10.87 -6.84
N ASP A 22 22.98 10.98 -6.88
CA ASP A 22 23.82 10.31 -7.88
C ASP A 22 23.74 8.78 -7.78
N PHE A 23 23.28 8.27 -6.62
CA PHE A 23 22.97 6.86 -6.40
C PHE A 23 21.45 6.59 -6.49
N PHE A 24 20.62 7.32 -5.74
CA PHE A 24 19.18 7.01 -5.66
C PHE A 24 18.43 7.29 -6.96
N TYR A 25 18.72 8.38 -7.67
CA TYR A 25 17.96 8.73 -8.87
C TYR A 25 18.14 7.68 -9.97
N PRO A 26 19.36 7.16 -10.27
CA PRO A 26 19.54 6.03 -11.17
C PRO A 26 18.78 4.76 -10.75
N VAL A 27 18.78 4.43 -9.45
CA VAL A 27 18.02 3.27 -8.93
C VAL A 27 16.52 3.44 -9.14
N VAL A 28 15.99 4.63 -8.86
CA VAL A 28 14.57 4.97 -9.06
C VAL A 28 14.19 4.87 -10.53
N LYS A 29 14.99 5.45 -11.44
CA LYS A 29 14.78 5.37 -12.91
C LYS A 29 14.81 3.93 -13.41
N LEU A 30 15.73 3.10 -12.91
CA LEU A 30 15.85 1.70 -13.30
C LEU A 30 14.65 0.87 -12.81
N TYR A 31 14.20 1.09 -11.58
CA TYR A 31 13.11 0.34 -10.98
C TYR A 31 11.74 0.73 -11.55
N HIS A 32 11.48 2.04 -11.62
CA HIS A 32 10.20 2.59 -12.08
C HIS A 32 10.29 2.91 -13.56
N VAL A 33 10.23 1.86 -14.39
CA VAL A 33 10.31 1.97 -15.85
C VAL A 33 9.29 2.99 -16.37
N GLY A 34 9.78 4.01 -17.09
CA GLY A 34 8.97 5.08 -17.65
C GLY A 34 8.83 6.33 -16.77
N PHE A 35 9.37 6.32 -15.55
CA PHE A 35 9.44 7.50 -14.70
C PHE A 35 10.78 8.24 -14.85
N ASP A 36 10.71 9.56 -15.00
CA ASP A 36 11.89 10.44 -15.02
C ASP A 36 11.71 11.62 -14.05
N PRO A 37 12.44 11.71 -12.93
CA PRO A 37 12.35 12.82 -11.98
C PRO A 37 12.57 14.22 -12.55
N ASP A 38 13.18 14.34 -13.74
CA ASP A 38 13.44 15.63 -14.37
C ASP A 38 12.38 16.03 -15.39
N ASN A 39 11.61 15.07 -15.89
CA ASN A 39 10.61 15.28 -16.95
C ASN A 39 9.18 14.89 -16.53
N THR A 40 8.99 14.26 -15.37
CA THR A 40 7.68 13.90 -14.85
C THR A 40 7.11 15.05 -14.03
N PRO A 41 5.85 15.47 -14.26
CA PRO A 41 5.21 16.48 -13.44
C PRO A 41 5.15 16.07 -11.95
N PRO A 42 5.11 17.05 -11.02
CA PRO A 42 4.83 16.77 -9.62
C PRO A 42 3.51 16.03 -9.43
N LEU A 43 3.38 15.33 -8.29
CA LEU A 43 2.14 14.65 -7.92
C LEU A 43 0.97 15.66 -7.85
N ASP A 44 -0.15 15.33 -8.49
CA ASP A 44 -1.39 16.12 -8.46
C ASP A 44 -1.82 16.38 -7.00
N PRO A 45 -2.09 17.61 -6.55
CA PRO A 45 -2.62 17.88 -5.21
C PRO A 45 -3.91 17.12 -4.87
N ASP A 46 -4.73 16.80 -5.87
CA ASP A 46 -5.96 16.00 -5.72
C ASP A 46 -5.72 14.50 -5.96
N HIS A 47 -4.48 14.04 -5.84
CA HIS A 47 -4.08 12.67 -6.18
C HIS A 47 -4.93 11.57 -5.52
N MET A 48 -5.50 11.83 -4.34
CA MET A 48 -6.39 10.92 -3.62
C MET A 48 -7.90 11.19 -3.81
N ASN A 49 -8.31 12.02 -4.78
CA ASN A 49 -9.73 12.34 -4.99
C ASN A 49 -10.49 11.16 -5.66
N PRO A 50 -11.45 10.51 -4.98
CA PRO A 50 -12.21 9.39 -5.54
C PRO A 50 -13.10 9.78 -6.73
N ASP A 51 -13.55 11.03 -6.81
CA ASP A 51 -14.43 11.51 -7.88
C ASP A 51 -13.69 11.61 -9.23
N LYS A 52 -12.36 11.58 -9.23
CA LYS A 52 -11.53 11.52 -10.44
C LYS A 52 -11.42 10.11 -11.03
N ILE A 53 -12.00 9.08 -10.39
CA ILE A 53 -12.05 7.72 -10.95
C ILE A 53 -13.19 7.64 -11.99
N THR A 54 -12.83 7.61 -13.27
CA THR A 54 -13.77 7.70 -14.40
C THR A 54 -14.31 6.35 -14.89
N VAL A 55 -13.90 5.25 -14.27
CA VAL A 55 -14.31 3.89 -14.64
C VAL A 55 -15.07 3.23 -13.49
N ASP A 56 -16.08 2.43 -13.83
CA ASP A 56 -16.82 1.60 -12.88
C ASP A 56 -16.52 0.12 -13.12
N LEU A 57 -16.63 -0.68 -12.06
CA LEU A 57 -16.63 -2.13 -12.23
C LEU A 57 -17.88 -2.57 -12.99
N SER A 58 -17.71 -3.51 -13.92
CA SER A 58 -18.82 -4.19 -14.58
C SER A 58 -19.61 -5.01 -13.56
N ASP A 59 -20.90 -5.26 -13.82
CA ASP A 59 -21.72 -6.06 -12.91
C ASP A 59 -21.17 -7.48 -12.76
N SER A 60 -20.59 -8.03 -13.83
CA SER A 60 -19.90 -9.31 -13.79
C SER A 60 -18.68 -9.26 -12.85
N ALA A 61 -17.83 -8.23 -12.96
CA ALA A 61 -16.65 -8.10 -12.11
C ALA A 61 -17.03 -7.94 -10.63
N LYS A 62 -18.10 -7.18 -10.34
CA LYS A 62 -18.62 -7.01 -8.97
C LYS A 62 -18.97 -8.32 -8.30
N THR A 63 -19.48 -9.31 -9.04
CA THR A 63 -19.82 -10.64 -8.51
C THR A 63 -18.63 -11.59 -8.35
N LYS A 64 -17.53 -11.35 -9.08
CA LYS A 64 -16.33 -12.19 -9.04
C LYS A 64 -15.28 -11.70 -8.04
N ILE A 65 -15.34 -10.44 -7.64
CA ILE A 65 -14.42 -9.87 -6.64
C ILE A 65 -14.86 -10.27 -5.22
N ILE A 66 -13.95 -10.90 -4.49
CA ILE A 66 -14.17 -11.41 -3.12
C ILE A 66 -13.87 -10.35 -2.08
N SER A 67 -12.83 -9.55 -2.30
CA SER A 67 -12.36 -8.56 -1.34
C SER A 67 -11.55 -7.48 -2.03
N THR A 68 -11.59 -6.29 -1.48
CA THR A 68 -10.81 -5.14 -1.94
C THR A 68 -9.94 -4.63 -0.81
N ARG A 69 -8.69 -4.27 -1.13
CA ARG A 69 -7.74 -3.73 -0.18
C ARG A 69 -6.83 -2.70 -0.86
N ILE A 70 -6.80 -1.48 -0.33
CA ILE A 70 -5.94 -0.42 -0.81
C ILE A 70 -5.10 0.09 0.37
N ARG A 71 -3.78 0.15 0.17
CA ARG A 71 -2.84 0.65 1.18
C ARG A 71 -1.93 1.72 0.61
N CYS A 72 -1.49 2.67 1.44
CA CYS A 72 -0.41 3.59 1.12
C CYS A 72 0.60 3.68 2.26
N ALA A 73 1.84 4.06 1.94
CA ALA A 73 2.87 4.37 2.93
C ALA A 73 2.95 5.89 3.11
N ARG A 74 3.06 6.35 4.36
CA ARG A 74 3.33 7.75 4.72
C ARG A 74 4.39 7.81 5.81
N ASN A 75 5.31 8.74 5.67
CA ASN A 75 6.33 9.03 6.66
C ASN A 75 6.18 10.46 7.16
N LEU A 76 6.55 10.67 8.42
CA LEU A 76 6.35 11.91 9.15
C LEU A 76 7.62 12.77 9.08
N ILE A 77 7.52 13.99 8.54
CA ILE A 77 8.69 14.83 8.17
C ILE A 77 9.60 15.21 9.34
N MET A 78 9.10 15.14 10.58
CA MET A 78 9.83 15.53 11.79
C MET A 78 10.64 14.39 12.42
N PHE A 79 10.70 13.22 11.77
CA PHE A 79 11.48 12.08 12.23
C PHE A 79 12.32 11.53 11.07
N PRO A 80 13.51 10.95 11.34
CA PRO A 80 14.21 10.16 10.34
C PRO A 80 13.35 8.96 9.92
N LEU A 81 13.56 8.44 8.72
CA LEU A 81 12.93 7.19 8.29
C LEU A 81 13.43 6.04 9.17
N ASN A 82 12.66 4.95 9.29
CA ASN A 82 13.01 3.84 10.18
C ASN A 82 14.46 3.31 10.03
N PRO A 83 15.06 3.19 8.82
CA PRO A 83 16.47 2.77 8.70
C PRO A 83 17.47 3.71 9.37
N GLY A 84 17.18 5.01 9.47
CA GLY A 84 18.00 5.99 10.20
C GLY A 84 17.46 6.33 11.60
N GLY A 85 16.36 5.70 12.02
CA GLY A 85 15.66 6.00 13.26
C GLY A 85 16.20 5.21 14.46
N SER A 86 16.24 5.86 15.62
CA SER A 86 16.64 5.28 16.90
C SER A 86 15.45 4.65 17.64
N LEU A 87 15.73 3.99 18.78
CA LEU A 87 14.68 3.57 19.72
C LEU A 87 13.79 4.76 20.14
N GLU A 88 14.39 5.92 20.42
CA GLU A 88 13.67 7.12 20.86
C GLU A 88 12.70 7.62 19.79
N THR A 89 13.16 7.75 18.54
CA THR A 89 12.27 8.24 17.46
C THR A 89 11.13 7.26 17.18
N ARG A 90 11.38 5.95 17.25
CA ARG A 90 10.34 4.93 17.09
C ARG A 90 9.29 4.98 18.20
N MET A 91 9.71 5.19 19.44
CA MET A 91 8.79 5.37 20.57
C MET A 91 7.99 6.68 20.42
N ALA A 92 8.66 7.78 20.06
CA ALA A 92 8.03 9.08 19.85
C ALA A 92 6.98 9.04 18.72
N ILE A 93 7.26 8.33 17.62
CA ILE A 93 6.27 8.10 16.55
C ILE A 93 5.06 7.33 17.10
N ALA A 94 5.26 6.26 17.87
CA ALA A 94 4.15 5.50 18.42
C ALA A 94 3.30 6.33 19.41
N ASP A 95 3.95 7.12 20.27
CA ASP A 95 3.29 8.00 21.24
C ASP A 95 2.51 9.13 20.57
N LEU A 96 3.07 9.72 19.51
CA LEU A 96 2.37 10.72 18.70
C LEU A 96 1.15 10.09 18.02
N MET A 97 1.32 8.93 17.40
CA MET A 97 0.23 8.29 16.66
C MET A 97 -0.90 7.82 17.57
N GLU A 98 -0.61 7.39 18.80
CA GLU A 98 -1.64 7.06 19.79
C GLU A 98 -2.52 8.29 20.13
N GLN A 99 -1.91 9.47 20.26
CA GLN A 99 -2.65 10.73 20.46
C GLN A 99 -3.47 11.11 19.23
N VAL A 100 -2.92 10.95 18.02
CA VAL A 100 -3.63 11.22 16.76
C VAL A 100 -4.81 10.27 16.58
N TYR A 101 -4.64 8.99 16.84
CA TYR A 101 -5.74 8.02 16.70
C TYR A 101 -6.87 8.25 17.71
N ALA A 102 -6.56 8.83 18.87
CA ALA A 102 -7.57 9.20 19.87
C ALA A 102 -8.48 10.37 19.40
N THR A 103 -8.09 11.13 18.38
CA THR A 103 -8.92 12.19 17.79
C THR A 103 -9.76 11.73 16.59
N LEU A 104 -9.59 10.49 16.13
CA LEU A 104 -10.39 9.96 15.02
C LEU A 104 -11.79 9.58 15.50
N GLU A 105 -12.79 10.06 14.76
CA GLU A 105 -14.21 9.86 15.06
C GLU A 105 -14.94 9.06 13.96
N GLY A 106 -16.21 8.74 14.23
CA GLY A 106 -17.09 8.08 13.26
C GLY A 106 -16.57 6.71 12.81
N ASP A 107 -16.65 6.43 11.51
CA ASP A 107 -16.22 5.17 10.93
C ASP A 107 -14.69 4.97 10.89
N LEU A 108 -13.92 6.03 11.16
CA LEU A 108 -12.46 5.97 11.24
C LEU A 108 -11.94 5.78 12.67
N GLY A 109 -12.78 6.06 13.68
CA GLY A 109 -12.44 5.90 15.09
C GLY A 109 -12.20 4.44 15.47
N GLY A 110 -11.25 4.22 16.38
CA GLY A 110 -10.76 2.87 16.67
C GLY A 110 -9.82 2.77 17.86
N GLN A 111 -9.05 1.69 17.90
CA GLN A 111 -8.10 1.41 18.96
C GLN A 111 -6.72 1.09 18.40
N MET A 112 -5.68 1.59 19.07
CA MET A 112 -4.28 1.24 18.82
C MET A 112 -3.82 0.16 19.80
N PHE A 113 -3.08 -0.82 19.28
CA PHE A 113 -2.51 -1.94 20.01
C PHE A 113 -0.99 -1.95 19.79
N ARG A 114 -0.21 -1.65 20.83
CA ARG A 114 1.25 -1.69 20.78
C ARG A 114 1.74 -3.12 20.94
N HIS A 115 2.75 -3.52 20.16
CA HIS A 115 3.29 -4.89 20.26
C HIS A 115 3.88 -5.23 21.64
N THR A 116 4.30 -4.21 22.41
CA THR A 116 4.90 -4.36 23.74
C THR A 116 3.88 -4.60 24.84
N THR A 117 2.63 -4.19 24.65
CA THR A 117 1.57 -4.25 25.69
C THR A 117 0.33 -5.04 25.26
N MET A 118 0.22 -5.40 23.98
CA MET A 118 -0.87 -6.21 23.43
C MET A 118 -0.92 -7.58 24.11
N THR A 119 -2.10 -7.94 24.62
CA THR A 119 -2.36 -9.26 25.24
C THR A 119 -2.32 -10.38 24.19
N ASP A 120 -2.18 -11.62 24.64
CA ASP A 120 -2.19 -12.78 23.72
C ASP A 120 -3.52 -12.93 22.99
N GLU A 121 -4.64 -12.62 23.65
CA GLU A 121 -5.98 -12.61 23.04
C GLU A 121 -6.09 -11.53 21.95
N GLN A 122 -5.67 -10.31 22.23
CA GLN A 122 -5.64 -9.23 21.23
C GLN A 122 -4.74 -9.59 20.04
N ARG A 123 -3.57 -10.17 20.33
CA ARG A 123 -2.63 -10.62 19.31
C ARG A 123 -3.24 -11.69 18.43
N GLN A 124 -3.89 -12.69 19.01
CA GLN A 124 -4.55 -13.74 18.26
C GLN A 124 -5.69 -13.17 17.40
N GLY A 125 -6.50 -12.27 17.96
CA GLY A 125 -7.57 -11.59 17.20
C GLY A 125 -7.05 -10.82 15.98
N LEU A 126 -5.89 -10.15 16.09
CA LEU A 126 -5.25 -9.46 14.95
C LEU A 126 -4.61 -10.43 13.95
N ILE A 127 -4.17 -11.61 14.39
CA ILE A 127 -3.68 -12.68 13.51
C ILE A 127 -4.84 -13.24 12.70
N ASP A 128 -5.94 -13.58 13.36
CA ASP A 128 -7.12 -14.21 12.76
C ASP A 128 -7.79 -13.27 11.76
N SER A 129 -7.73 -11.97 11.99
CA SER A 129 -8.20 -10.96 11.03
C SER A 129 -7.16 -10.55 9.99
N HIS A 130 -5.98 -11.18 9.94
CA HIS A 130 -4.87 -10.83 9.04
C HIS A 130 -4.39 -9.36 9.15
N HIS A 131 -4.55 -8.72 10.31
CA HIS A 131 -4.15 -7.34 10.56
C HIS A 131 -2.79 -7.20 11.24
N LEU A 132 -2.31 -8.25 11.91
CA LEU A 132 -1.02 -8.22 12.57
C LEU A 132 0.13 -8.38 11.56
N PHE A 133 1.03 -7.40 11.49
CA PHE A 133 2.34 -7.61 10.90
C PHE A 133 3.29 -8.23 11.93
N ARG A 134 4.23 -9.06 11.46
CA ARG A 134 5.16 -9.77 12.32
C ARG A 134 6.58 -9.37 11.96
N GLY A 135 7.45 -9.30 12.96
CA GLY A 135 8.89 -9.34 12.73
C GLY A 135 9.33 -10.70 12.20
N LYS A 136 10.63 -10.86 11.92
CA LYS A 136 11.30 -12.09 11.44
C LYS A 136 11.50 -12.20 9.92
N ASP A 137 11.05 -11.24 9.12
CA ASP A 137 11.53 -11.13 7.75
C ASP A 137 13.01 -10.73 7.73
N LYS A 138 13.86 -11.60 7.17
CA LYS A 138 15.32 -11.43 7.17
C LYS A 138 15.78 -10.23 6.34
N MET A 139 15.08 -9.92 5.25
CA MET A 139 15.42 -8.80 4.37
C MET A 139 15.06 -7.47 5.04
N GLN A 140 13.88 -7.38 5.66
CA GLN A 140 13.46 -6.22 6.44
C GLN A 140 14.40 -5.98 7.63
N ALA A 141 14.80 -7.04 8.34
CA ALA A 141 15.77 -6.92 9.43
C ALA A 141 17.11 -6.36 8.95
N ALA A 142 17.60 -6.81 7.80
CA ALA A 142 18.84 -6.32 7.21
C ALA A 142 18.77 -4.88 6.67
N SER A 143 17.56 -4.37 6.48
CA SER A 143 17.29 -3.00 6.02
C SER A 143 17.15 -2.00 7.17
N GLY A 144 17.37 -2.44 8.42
CA GLY A 144 17.20 -1.62 9.62
C GLY A 144 15.76 -1.51 10.13
N TYR A 145 14.77 -2.07 9.42
CA TYR A 145 13.36 -1.93 9.81
C TYR A 145 13.06 -2.57 11.17
N HIS A 146 13.65 -3.75 11.43
CA HIS A 146 13.43 -4.51 12.67
C HIS A 146 14.39 -4.11 13.80
N GLU A 147 15.20 -3.08 13.64
CA GLU A 147 16.06 -2.61 14.73
C GLU A 147 15.22 -2.23 15.96
N HIS A 148 15.63 -2.70 17.14
CA HIS A 148 14.90 -2.57 18.41
C HIS A 148 13.53 -3.30 18.48
N TRP A 149 13.23 -4.30 17.64
CA TRP A 149 11.96 -5.05 17.69
C TRP A 149 11.61 -5.54 19.12
N PRO A 150 10.38 -5.35 19.65
CA PRO A 150 9.18 -4.76 19.05
C PRO A 150 8.87 -3.31 19.49
N GLN A 151 9.86 -2.55 20.00
CA GLN A 151 9.66 -1.21 20.58
C GLN A 151 9.09 -0.19 19.58
N GLY A 152 8.06 0.57 19.97
CA GLY A 152 7.45 1.59 19.11
C GLY A 152 6.63 1.03 17.93
N ARG A 153 6.31 -0.27 17.92
CA ARG A 153 5.46 -0.89 16.88
C ARG A 153 4.03 -1.01 17.37
N GLY A 154 3.08 -0.82 16.46
CA GLY A 154 1.68 -1.03 16.79
C GLY A 154 0.81 -1.23 15.58
N VAL A 155 -0.40 -1.69 15.83
CA VAL A 155 -1.49 -1.79 14.85
C VAL A 155 -2.64 -0.95 15.39
N PHE A 156 -3.21 -0.10 14.55
CA PHE A 156 -4.50 0.53 14.82
C PHE A 156 -5.55 -0.05 13.89
N HIS A 157 -6.79 -0.21 14.36
CA HIS A 157 -7.92 -0.42 13.46
C HIS A 157 -9.21 0.22 14.01
N ASN A 158 -10.09 0.60 13.09
CA ASN A 158 -11.45 1.02 13.43
C ASN A 158 -12.31 -0.16 13.94
N ALA A 159 -13.50 0.12 14.45
CA ALA A 159 -14.41 -0.89 15.01
C ALA A 159 -14.77 -2.00 14.00
N GLU A 160 -15.08 -1.62 12.76
CA GLU A 160 -15.42 -2.54 11.66
C GLU A 160 -14.19 -3.24 11.06
N LYS A 161 -12.99 -2.89 11.51
CA LYS A 161 -11.71 -3.36 11.01
C LYS A 161 -11.51 -3.19 9.50
N THR A 162 -12.16 -2.17 8.92
CA THR A 162 -12.09 -1.79 7.52
C THR A 162 -11.10 -0.66 7.24
N PHE A 163 -10.58 -0.02 8.30
CA PHE A 163 -9.50 0.95 8.26
C PHE A 163 -8.43 0.55 9.28
N VAL A 164 -7.26 0.16 8.79
CA VAL A 164 -6.16 -0.44 9.56
C VAL A 164 -4.88 0.34 9.31
N ASN A 165 -4.08 0.57 10.34
CA ASN A 165 -2.79 1.24 10.20
C ASN A 165 -1.71 0.42 10.88
N TRP A 166 -0.58 0.21 10.19
CA TRP A 166 0.62 -0.32 10.82
C TRP A 166 1.57 0.81 11.16
N ILE A 167 2.12 0.78 12.37
CA ILE A 167 3.03 1.79 12.91
C ILE A 167 4.42 1.17 13.04
N ASN A 168 5.42 1.82 12.42
CA ASN A 168 6.83 1.43 12.46
C ASN A 168 7.13 -0.02 12.02
N GLU A 169 6.49 -0.48 10.96
CA GLU A 169 6.80 -1.77 10.31
C GLU A 169 8.06 -1.63 9.44
N GLY A 170 7.94 -0.93 8.30
CA GLY A 170 9.05 -0.49 7.46
C GLY A 170 9.04 1.03 7.30
N ASP A 171 7.88 1.60 6.97
CA ASP A 171 7.60 3.03 7.04
C ASP A 171 6.98 3.41 8.40
N HIS A 172 6.87 4.70 8.72
CA HIS A 172 6.22 5.17 9.96
C HIS A 172 4.77 4.73 9.98
N LEU A 173 4.06 4.92 8.86
CA LEU A 173 2.67 4.54 8.68
C LEU A 173 2.47 3.75 7.41
N ARG A 174 1.80 2.61 7.55
CA ARG A 174 1.12 1.93 6.44
C ARG A 174 -0.38 2.02 6.67
N ILE A 175 -1.03 2.92 5.96
CA ILE A 175 -2.47 3.19 6.04
C ILE A 175 -3.17 2.22 5.10
N ILE A 176 -4.18 1.51 5.57
CA ILE A 176 -4.86 0.42 4.85
C ILE A 176 -6.37 0.64 4.97
N SER A 177 -7.07 0.61 3.84
CA SER A 177 -8.52 0.47 3.80
C SER A 177 -8.85 -0.84 3.10
N MET A 178 -9.77 -1.62 3.65
CA MET A 178 -10.16 -2.91 3.10
C MET A 178 -11.56 -3.32 3.51
N GLU A 179 -12.21 -4.14 2.69
CA GLU A 179 -13.45 -4.83 3.02
C GLU A 179 -13.70 -6.01 2.07
N ASN A 180 -14.66 -6.85 2.45
CA ASN A 180 -15.17 -7.88 1.55
C ASN A 180 -16.01 -7.26 0.44
N GLY A 181 -15.98 -7.89 -0.73
CA GLY A 181 -16.68 -7.45 -1.92
C GLY A 181 -15.91 -6.43 -2.75
N SER A 182 -16.65 -5.76 -3.61
CA SER A 182 -16.16 -5.08 -4.80
C SER A 182 -16.29 -3.56 -4.77
N ASP A 183 -16.58 -2.96 -3.62
CA ASP A 183 -16.69 -1.49 -3.49
C ASP A 183 -15.31 -0.80 -3.49
N VAL A 184 -14.62 -0.86 -4.62
CA VAL A 184 -13.29 -0.30 -4.81
C VAL A 184 -13.26 1.20 -4.56
N LYS A 185 -14.29 1.92 -5.03
CA LYS A 185 -14.38 3.38 -4.85
C LYS A 185 -14.63 3.74 -3.38
N GLY A 186 -15.50 3.02 -2.67
CA GLY A 186 -15.72 3.19 -1.24
C GLY A 186 -14.46 2.92 -0.42
N VAL A 187 -13.75 1.82 -0.69
CA VAL A 187 -12.46 1.51 -0.06
C VAL A 187 -11.44 2.63 -0.28
N PHE A 188 -11.33 3.14 -1.51
CA PHE A 188 -10.43 4.24 -1.83
C PHE A 188 -10.82 5.56 -1.15
N ALA A 189 -12.11 5.91 -1.17
CA ALA A 189 -12.63 7.09 -0.51
C ALA A 189 -12.36 7.07 1.00
N ARG A 190 -12.54 5.92 1.66
CA ARG A 190 -12.18 5.73 3.07
C ARG A 190 -10.67 5.86 3.31
N LEU A 191 -9.83 5.33 2.42
CA LEU A 191 -8.38 5.51 2.51
C LEU A 191 -7.97 6.99 2.41
N ALA A 192 -8.50 7.72 1.43
CA ALA A 192 -8.21 9.13 1.20
C ALA A 192 -8.61 9.99 2.40
N ARG A 193 -9.85 9.81 2.87
CA ARG A 193 -10.39 10.51 4.04
C ARG A 193 -9.62 10.16 5.32
N GLY A 194 -9.24 8.90 5.49
CA GLY A 194 -8.42 8.43 6.61
C GLY A 194 -7.00 9.02 6.60
N ALA A 195 -6.34 9.05 5.45
CA ALA A 195 -5.01 9.67 5.31
C ALA A 195 -5.06 11.17 5.63
N LYS A 196 -6.10 11.89 5.15
CA LYS A 196 -6.32 13.30 5.47
C LYS A 196 -6.60 13.52 6.96
N ALA A 197 -7.43 12.70 7.58
CA ALA A 197 -7.73 12.80 9.01
C ALA A 197 -6.49 12.56 9.88
N ILE A 198 -5.63 11.61 9.48
CA ILE A 198 -4.34 11.39 10.15
C ILE A 198 -3.43 12.62 9.99
N GLU A 199 -3.35 13.18 8.78
CA GLU A 199 -2.57 14.40 8.52
C GLU A 199 -3.02 15.56 9.43
N ASP A 200 -4.33 15.80 9.49
CA ASP A 200 -4.94 16.86 10.31
C ASP A 200 -4.73 16.60 11.80
N GLY A 201 -4.86 15.36 12.25
CA GLY A 201 -4.58 14.98 13.64
C GLY A 201 -3.12 15.21 14.03
N VAL A 202 -2.16 14.89 13.14
CA VAL A 202 -0.74 15.20 13.39
C VAL A 202 -0.51 16.70 13.51
N LYS A 203 -1.13 17.51 12.63
CA LYS A 203 -1.06 18.99 12.72
C LYS A 203 -1.61 19.49 14.06
N GLN A 204 -2.77 18.98 14.47
CA GLN A 204 -3.41 19.35 15.73
C GLN A 204 -2.56 18.99 16.95
N VAL A 205 -2.05 17.76 17.03
CA VAL A 205 -1.28 17.27 18.20
C VAL A 205 0.08 17.97 18.29
N THR A 206 0.73 18.22 17.15
CA THR A 206 2.10 18.80 17.13
C THR A 206 2.13 20.32 17.02
N GLY A 207 1.02 20.97 16.67
CA GLY A 207 0.96 22.39 16.34
C GLY A 207 1.70 22.78 15.04
N LYS A 208 2.15 21.79 14.24
CA LYS A 208 2.81 22.05 12.94
C LYS A 208 1.78 22.42 11.87
N GLY A 209 2.21 23.24 10.91
CA GLY A 209 1.43 23.59 9.72
C GLY A 209 1.38 22.48 8.67
N ASP A 210 1.14 22.85 7.42
CA ASP A 210 1.10 21.91 6.30
C ASP A 210 2.42 21.16 6.08
N GLY A 211 2.34 20.02 5.38
CA GLY A 211 3.53 19.23 5.02
C GLY A 211 4.05 18.33 6.15
N VAL A 212 3.18 17.82 7.02
CA VAL A 212 3.57 16.87 8.08
C VAL A 212 3.99 15.51 7.54
N PHE A 213 3.54 15.13 6.34
CA PHE A 213 4.05 13.98 5.62
C PHE A 213 5.22 14.36 4.72
N MET A 214 6.16 13.43 4.58
CA MET A 214 7.31 13.57 3.70
C MET A 214 6.88 13.52 2.22
N MET A 215 6.87 14.68 1.56
CA MET A 215 6.52 14.85 0.15
C MET A 215 7.71 15.49 -0.59
N HIS A 216 8.35 14.72 -1.47
CA HIS A 216 9.44 15.19 -2.30
C HIS A 216 8.90 15.80 -3.62
N PRO A 217 9.40 16.98 -4.07
CA PRO A 217 8.86 17.66 -5.25
C PRO A 217 8.89 16.84 -6.54
N LYS A 218 9.89 15.96 -6.70
CA LYS A 218 10.02 15.09 -7.88
C LYS A 218 9.37 13.73 -7.71
N PHE A 219 9.30 13.23 -6.48
CA PHE A 219 8.90 11.84 -6.21
C PHE A 219 7.52 11.71 -5.58
N GLY A 220 6.86 12.80 -5.17
CA GLY A 220 5.64 12.70 -4.35
C GLY A 220 5.93 12.18 -2.95
N SER A 221 5.04 11.36 -2.40
CA SER A 221 5.23 10.71 -1.10
C SER A 221 6.51 9.86 -1.12
N VAL A 222 7.35 10.03 -0.10
CA VAL A 222 8.57 9.22 0.05
C VAL A 222 8.42 8.15 1.12
N ALA A 223 9.05 7.01 0.83
CA ALA A 223 9.13 5.83 1.67
C ALA A 223 10.60 5.51 1.95
N CYS A 224 10.88 4.61 2.88
CA CYS A 224 12.25 4.13 3.11
C CYS A 224 12.83 3.34 1.91
N CYS A 225 12.00 2.58 1.19
CA CYS A 225 12.42 1.81 0.01
C CYS A 225 12.11 2.57 -1.29
N PRO A 226 13.05 2.65 -2.27
CA PRO A 226 12.79 3.27 -3.58
C PRO A 226 11.57 2.69 -4.30
N SER A 227 11.25 1.42 -4.07
CA SER A 227 10.06 0.79 -4.67
C SER A 227 8.73 1.40 -4.23
N ASN A 228 8.67 2.10 -3.09
CA ASN A 228 7.44 2.68 -2.53
C ASN A 228 7.36 4.21 -2.67
N LEU A 229 8.21 4.83 -3.50
CA LEU A 229 8.08 6.24 -3.85
C LEU A 229 6.83 6.55 -4.69
N GLY A 230 6.45 7.82 -4.80
CA GLY A 230 5.30 8.25 -5.58
C GLY A 230 4.08 8.46 -4.73
N THR A 231 3.17 7.52 -4.86
CA THR A 231 1.95 7.42 -4.06
C THR A 231 2.17 6.54 -2.83
N GLY A 232 3.21 5.70 -2.85
CA GLY A 232 3.38 4.58 -1.92
C GLY A 232 2.19 3.60 -1.94
N MET A 233 1.30 3.69 -2.94
CA MET A 233 0.02 3.02 -2.93
C MET A 233 0.08 1.64 -3.59
N ARG A 234 -0.63 0.68 -3.00
CA ARG A 234 -1.02 -0.57 -3.63
C ARG A 234 -2.51 -0.78 -3.39
N GLY A 235 -3.32 -0.57 -4.42
CA GLY A 235 -4.68 -1.08 -4.53
C GLY A 235 -4.66 -2.51 -5.06
N SER A 236 -5.46 -3.37 -4.45
CA SER A 236 -5.60 -4.78 -4.84
C SER A 236 -7.04 -5.26 -4.70
N VAL A 237 -7.45 -6.16 -5.60
CA VAL A 237 -8.67 -6.97 -5.47
C VAL A 237 -8.32 -8.45 -5.54
N HIS A 238 -9.03 -9.27 -4.76
CA HIS A 238 -9.07 -10.71 -5.01
C HIS A 238 -10.24 -11.01 -5.94
N ILE A 239 -9.95 -11.60 -7.11
CA ILE A 239 -10.96 -11.89 -8.14
C ILE A 239 -10.95 -13.38 -8.52
N LEU A 240 -12.15 -13.95 -8.67
CA LEU A 240 -12.39 -15.32 -9.11
C LEU A 240 -12.38 -15.39 -10.65
N VAL A 241 -11.36 -16.03 -11.21
CA VAL A 241 -11.25 -16.31 -12.65
C VAL A 241 -10.70 -17.72 -12.92
N PRO A 242 -11.32 -18.77 -12.33
CA PRO A 242 -10.78 -20.12 -12.37
C PRO A 242 -10.66 -20.68 -13.79
N GLY A 243 -11.64 -20.40 -14.68
CA GLY A 243 -11.58 -20.85 -16.06
C GLY A 243 -10.42 -20.23 -16.83
N LEU A 244 -10.15 -18.93 -16.62
CA LEU A 244 -9.02 -18.25 -17.24
C LEU A 244 -7.67 -18.77 -16.73
N ILE A 245 -7.57 -19.02 -15.42
CA ILE A 245 -6.38 -19.62 -14.82
C ILE A 245 -6.12 -21.00 -15.42
N GLU A 246 -7.15 -21.84 -15.55
CA GLU A 246 -7.04 -23.17 -16.15
C GLU A 246 -6.65 -23.12 -17.64
N LYS A 247 -7.25 -22.21 -18.41
CA LYS A 247 -7.07 -22.12 -19.87
C LYS A 247 -5.74 -21.47 -20.29
N LYS A 248 -5.30 -20.40 -19.61
CA LYS A 248 -4.13 -19.60 -20.02
C LYS A 248 -2.93 -19.69 -19.06
N GLY A 249 -3.17 -20.07 -17.80
CA GLY A 249 -2.13 -20.14 -16.77
C GLY A 249 -1.79 -18.79 -16.14
N PHE A 250 -1.23 -18.83 -14.92
CA PHE A 250 -0.91 -17.63 -14.13
C PHE A 250 0.11 -16.70 -14.79
N ASP A 251 1.19 -17.26 -15.36
CA ASP A 251 2.27 -16.46 -15.95
C ASP A 251 1.78 -15.62 -17.14
N TRP A 252 0.87 -16.17 -17.94
CA TRP A 252 0.22 -15.42 -19.02
C TRP A 252 -0.65 -14.30 -18.46
N ILE A 253 -1.41 -14.56 -17.38
CA ILE A 253 -2.24 -13.54 -16.72
C ILE A 253 -1.38 -12.40 -16.16
N ASP A 254 -0.26 -12.69 -15.47
CA ASP A 254 0.64 -11.63 -14.98
C ASP A 254 1.25 -10.86 -16.15
N ALA A 255 1.71 -11.54 -17.20
CA ALA A 255 2.25 -10.88 -18.39
C ALA A 255 1.22 -9.91 -19.01
N LYS A 256 -0.04 -10.33 -19.14
CA LYS A 256 -1.13 -9.46 -19.60
C LYS A 256 -1.38 -8.32 -18.61
N ALA A 257 -1.39 -8.58 -17.31
CA ALA A 257 -1.54 -7.55 -16.28
C ALA A 257 -0.51 -6.44 -16.44
N ARG A 258 0.77 -6.78 -16.71
CA ARG A 258 1.84 -5.79 -16.92
C ARG A 258 1.56 -4.86 -18.11
N THR A 259 0.98 -5.38 -19.20
CA THR A 259 0.60 -4.56 -20.36
C THR A 259 -0.50 -3.55 -20.03
N MET A 260 -1.32 -3.84 -19.02
CA MET A 260 -2.39 -2.98 -18.49
C MET A 260 -1.99 -2.29 -17.17
N HIS A 261 -0.68 -2.14 -16.94
CA HIS A 261 -0.10 -1.42 -15.79
C HIS A 261 -0.42 -2.01 -14.40
N CYS A 262 -0.86 -3.27 -14.38
CA CYS A 262 -1.17 -4.05 -13.20
C CYS A 262 -0.15 -5.18 -13.02
N GLN A 263 -0.33 -5.95 -11.94
CA GLN A 263 0.36 -7.22 -11.69
C GLN A 263 -0.60 -8.18 -11.01
N ALA A 264 -0.43 -9.47 -11.27
CA ALA A 264 -1.14 -10.56 -10.62
C ALA A 264 -0.23 -11.26 -9.59
N ARG A 265 -0.81 -11.73 -8.49
CA ARG A 265 -0.18 -12.57 -7.47
C ARG A 265 -1.12 -13.70 -7.08
N GLY A 266 -0.57 -14.78 -6.54
CA GLY A 266 -1.39 -15.86 -5.99
C GLY A 266 -2.20 -15.43 -4.77
N SER A 267 -3.14 -16.29 -4.39
CA SER A 267 -4.21 -16.02 -3.42
C SER A 267 -3.76 -15.66 -1.99
N SER A 268 -2.50 -15.94 -1.62
CA SER A 268 -1.93 -15.69 -0.29
C SER A 268 -0.69 -14.77 -0.32
N GLY A 269 -0.42 -14.10 -1.45
CA GLY A 269 0.63 -13.10 -1.57
C GLY A 269 1.71 -13.44 -2.60
N GLU A 270 2.89 -12.86 -2.39
CA GLU A 270 4.04 -12.99 -3.30
C GLU A 270 4.54 -14.44 -3.28
N HIS A 271 4.47 -15.12 -4.42
CA HIS A 271 4.85 -16.52 -4.63
C HIS A 271 3.94 -17.60 -4.00
N SER A 272 2.68 -17.31 -3.68
CA SER A 272 1.73 -18.35 -3.23
C SER A 272 1.05 -19.08 -4.40
N GLU A 273 0.60 -20.32 -4.16
CA GLU A 273 -0.19 -21.08 -5.15
C GLU A 273 -1.52 -20.38 -5.50
N VAL A 274 -1.88 -20.48 -6.78
CA VAL A 274 -3.17 -20.05 -7.30
C VAL A 274 -4.11 -21.25 -7.23
N VAL A 275 -5.21 -21.12 -6.48
CA VAL A 275 -6.20 -22.19 -6.34
C VAL A 275 -7.44 -21.83 -7.16
N ASP A 276 -8.19 -20.82 -6.75
CA ASP A 276 -9.44 -20.37 -7.37
C ASP A 276 -9.47 -18.86 -7.67
N ARG A 277 -8.52 -18.10 -7.10
CA ARG A 277 -8.46 -16.64 -7.17
C ARG A 277 -7.05 -16.11 -7.32
N ILE A 278 -6.96 -14.89 -7.84
CA ILE A 278 -5.73 -14.10 -7.95
C ILE A 278 -5.87 -12.75 -7.23
N ASP A 279 -4.77 -12.25 -6.66
CA ASP A 279 -4.61 -10.86 -6.20
C ASP A 279 -4.13 -10.02 -7.37
N VAL A 280 -4.99 -9.10 -7.83
CA VAL A 280 -4.69 -8.17 -8.90
C VAL A 280 -4.45 -6.80 -8.29
N SER A 281 -3.32 -6.17 -8.61
CA SER A 281 -2.95 -4.87 -8.06
C SER A 281 -2.29 -3.96 -9.07
N ASN A 282 -2.32 -2.64 -8.84
CA ASN A 282 -1.52 -1.71 -9.63
C ASN A 282 -0.02 -2.06 -9.51
N TRP A 283 0.68 -2.05 -10.64
CA TRP A 283 2.13 -2.27 -10.66
C TRP A 283 2.90 -0.96 -10.45
N ARG A 284 2.46 0.11 -11.15
CA ARG A 284 3.04 1.44 -11.07
C ARG A 284 2.74 2.10 -9.72
N ARG A 285 3.64 2.96 -9.24
CA ARG A 285 3.51 3.65 -7.95
C ARG A 285 3.86 5.14 -8.01
N ILE A 286 4.67 5.57 -8.97
CA ILE A 286 5.26 6.91 -9.07
C ILE A 286 4.91 7.58 -10.39
N GLY A 287 4.89 8.93 -10.39
CA GLY A 287 4.58 9.75 -11.57
C GLY A 287 3.10 9.79 -11.94
N LEU A 288 2.22 9.27 -11.10
CA LEU A 288 0.79 9.16 -11.33
C LEU A 288 0.04 9.42 -10.03
N PRO A 289 -1.17 10.01 -10.08
CA PRO A 289 -2.02 10.15 -8.92
C PRO A 289 -2.64 8.80 -8.50
N GLU A 290 -2.95 8.63 -7.22
CA GLU A 290 -3.56 7.41 -6.67
C GLU A 290 -4.86 7.04 -7.41
N TYR A 291 -5.72 7.99 -7.74
CA TYR A 291 -6.97 7.70 -8.47
C TYR A 291 -6.72 7.03 -9.84
N GLN A 292 -5.61 7.33 -10.51
CA GLN A 292 -5.25 6.69 -11.78
C GLN A 292 -4.82 5.24 -11.56
N LEU A 293 -4.08 4.96 -10.48
CA LEU A 293 -3.68 3.60 -10.13
C LEU A 293 -4.90 2.72 -9.78
N VAL A 294 -5.92 3.30 -9.14
CA VAL A 294 -7.21 2.63 -8.92
C VAL A 294 -7.96 2.41 -10.24
N THR A 295 -7.94 3.41 -11.13
CA THR A 295 -8.55 3.32 -12.47
C THR A 295 -7.94 2.18 -13.30
N ASP A 296 -6.61 2.04 -13.31
CA ASP A 296 -5.92 0.94 -13.97
C ASP A 296 -6.38 -0.43 -13.42
N MET A 297 -6.46 -0.55 -12.10
CA MET A 297 -6.88 -1.78 -11.43
C MET A 297 -8.34 -2.15 -11.76
N ILE A 298 -9.27 -1.20 -11.74
CA ILE A 298 -10.67 -1.43 -12.11
C ILE A 298 -10.77 -1.87 -13.57
N THR A 299 -10.03 -1.20 -14.46
CA THR A 299 -10.01 -1.50 -15.89
C THR A 299 -9.54 -2.95 -16.13
N PHE A 300 -8.47 -3.36 -15.47
CA PHE A 300 -7.96 -4.72 -15.61
C PHE A 300 -8.86 -5.77 -14.95
N ALA A 301 -9.48 -5.47 -13.79
CA ALA A 301 -10.46 -6.36 -13.17
C ALA A 301 -11.69 -6.59 -14.07
N ASN A 302 -12.16 -5.55 -14.76
CA ASN A 302 -13.23 -5.69 -15.76
C ASN A 302 -12.82 -6.58 -16.92
N TRP A 303 -11.61 -6.40 -17.46
CA TRP A 303 -11.10 -7.22 -18.54
C TRP A 303 -10.99 -8.70 -18.13
N LEU A 304 -10.46 -8.98 -16.94
CA LEU A 304 -10.37 -10.34 -16.40
C LEU A 304 -11.75 -11.00 -16.27
N SER A 305 -12.73 -10.24 -15.76
CA SER A 305 -14.10 -10.71 -15.64
C SER A 305 -14.70 -11.05 -17.00
N GLU A 306 -14.46 -10.21 -18.02
CA GLU A 306 -14.96 -10.44 -19.37
C GLU A 306 -14.35 -11.71 -20.00
N GLN A 307 -13.04 -11.94 -19.82
CA GLN A 307 -12.42 -13.16 -20.34
C GLN A 307 -12.92 -14.42 -19.63
N GLU A 308 -13.16 -14.35 -18.32
CA GLU A 308 -13.79 -15.45 -17.58
C GLU A 308 -15.21 -15.73 -18.09
N ASP A 309 -16.01 -14.67 -18.37
CA ASP A 309 -17.35 -14.83 -18.95
C ASP A 309 -17.32 -15.48 -20.33
N LYS A 310 -16.35 -15.11 -21.19
CA LYS A 310 -16.13 -15.75 -22.50
C LYS A 310 -15.87 -17.24 -22.34
N ILE A 311 -15.02 -17.65 -21.39
CA ILE A 311 -14.75 -19.06 -21.13
C ILE A 311 -16.00 -19.80 -20.69
N GLN A 312 -16.77 -19.23 -19.76
CA GLN A 312 -18.00 -19.82 -19.26
C GLN A 312 -19.07 -19.95 -20.35
N ALA A 313 -19.06 -19.06 -21.34
CA ALA A 313 -19.92 -19.11 -22.52
C ALA A 313 -19.39 -20.03 -23.64
N GLY A 314 -18.25 -20.70 -23.45
CA GLY A 314 -17.62 -21.55 -24.47
C GLY A 314 -17.02 -20.76 -25.65
N GLN A 315 -16.70 -19.49 -25.45
CA GLN A 315 -16.12 -18.58 -26.45
C GLN A 315 -14.59 -18.56 -26.36
N ASP A 316 -13.98 -18.10 -27.44
CA ASP A 316 -12.54 -17.81 -27.45
C ASP A 316 -12.24 -16.58 -26.59
N VAL A 317 -11.12 -16.64 -25.88
CA VAL A 317 -10.58 -15.52 -25.11
C VAL A 317 -9.50 -14.83 -25.93
N GLU A 318 -9.25 -13.58 -25.61
CA GLU A 318 -8.15 -12.83 -26.22
C GLU A 318 -6.79 -13.50 -25.95
N ASP A 319 -5.88 -13.32 -26.92
CA ASP A 319 -4.50 -13.77 -26.86
C ASP A 319 -3.55 -12.79 -26.15
#